data_AF-A0A950S2B3-F1
#
_entry.id   AF-A0A950S2B3-F1
#
_cell.length_a   1.000
_cell.length_b   1.000
_cell.length_c   1.000
_cell.angle_alpha   90.00
_cell.angle_beta   90.00
_cell.angle_gamma   90.00
#
_symmetry.space_group_name_H-M   'P 1'
#
loop_
_entity.id
_entity.type
_entity.pdbx_description
1 polymer ?
#
loop_
_entity_poly.entity_id
_entity_poly.type
_entity_poly.pdbx_seq_one_letter_code
_entity_poly.pdbx_strand_id
1 'polypeptide(L)'
;EDNQQGDDRDEFHTGNGRNLMVIHNCTDSQLRVRANIQVNTIPGRRVEPLNEAYAEGTCTSCQTLAIALQINLYSAERATTVAPQNYAFAINTSCTGCLTVSRAIQYNQPVDDPHNVPDDVADTVNQLEAELNSVQQDPDIALPDAEARLNDVLQRFVALGGTLGDQRDEKDD
;
A
#
# COMPACT_ATOMS: atom_id res chain seq x y z
N GLU A 1 23.94 -26.57 -7.08
CA GLU A 1 23.88 -27.22 -5.76
C GLU A 1 24.79 -26.37 -4.88
N ASP A 2 24.31 -25.39 -4.12
CA ASP A 2 23.25 -25.52 -3.13
C ASP A 2 22.21 -24.39 -3.17
N ASN A 3 20.99 -24.85 -2.96
CA ASN A 3 19.75 -24.13 -2.74
C ASN A 3 19.72 -23.68 -1.27
N GLN A 4 19.65 -22.39 -0.99
CA GLN A 4 19.20 -21.87 0.31
C GLN A 4 17.88 -21.14 0.10
N GLN A 5 16.82 -21.93 0.07
CA GLN A 5 15.49 -21.49 0.47
C GLN A 5 15.54 -21.20 1.97
N GLY A 6 15.58 -19.91 2.32
CA GLY A 6 15.17 -19.41 3.62
C GLY A 6 13.68 -19.12 3.56
N ASP A 7 12.91 -19.97 4.22
CA ASP A 7 11.57 -19.68 4.73
C ASP A 7 11.72 -18.59 5.78
N ASP A 8 11.08 -17.42 5.60
CA ASP A 8 10.50 -16.61 6.68
C ASP A 8 9.75 -15.41 6.09
N ARG A 9 8.53 -15.21 6.58
CA ARG A 9 7.59 -14.17 6.19
C ARG A 9 8.05 -12.84 6.80
N ASP A 10 9.00 -12.15 6.17
CA ASP A 10 9.34 -10.77 6.52
C ASP A 10 8.22 -9.83 6.02
N GLU A 11 7.06 -9.90 6.68
CA GLU A 11 5.87 -9.09 6.41
C GLU A 11 6.10 -7.60 6.71
N PHE A 12 7.18 -7.29 7.43
CA PHE A 12 7.57 -5.94 7.82
C PHE A 12 8.97 -5.60 7.29
N HIS A 13 9.08 -4.56 6.47
CA HIS A 13 10.40 -4.09 6.06
C HIS A 13 10.99 -3.13 7.09
N THR A 14 12.22 -3.38 7.54
CA THR A 14 12.92 -2.44 8.41
C THR A 14 13.52 -1.28 7.62
N GLY A 15 13.27 -0.04 8.06
CA GLY A 15 13.83 1.18 7.48
C GLY A 15 12.83 1.98 6.63
N ASN A 16 13.33 3.01 5.95
CA ASN A 16 12.50 3.91 5.14
C ASN A 16 12.03 3.19 3.87
N GLY A 17 10.90 2.50 3.99
CA GLY A 17 10.28 1.74 2.91
C GLY A 17 9.87 2.62 1.74
N ARG A 18 9.95 2.03 0.54
CA ARG A 18 9.52 2.64 -0.72
C ARG A 18 8.47 1.74 -1.36
N ASN A 19 7.20 2.13 -1.28
CA ASN A 19 6.10 1.43 -1.95
C ASN A 19 5.80 2.13 -3.27
N LEU A 20 6.24 1.55 -4.39
CA LEU A 20 6.15 2.16 -5.72
C LEU A 20 5.26 1.34 -6.64
N MET A 21 4.01 1.76 -6.81
CA MET A 21 3.06 1.11 -7.71
C MET A 21 2.96 1.88 -9.01
N VAL A 22 3.77 1.46 -9.97
CA VAL A 22 3.85 2.06 -11.31
C VAL A 22 3.21 1.12 -12.33
N ILE A 23 2.25 1.65 -13.09
CA ILE A 23 1.61 0.90 -14.17
C ILE A 23 1.40 1.80 -15.40
N HIS A 24 1.77 1.23 -16.56
CA HIS A 24 1.48 1.81 -17.86
C HIS A 24 0.55 0.86 -18.62
N ASN A 25 -0.57 1.38 -19.09
CA ASN A 25 -1.49 0.67 -19.95
C ASN A 25 -1.40 1.26 -21.37
N CYS A 26 -1.01 0.42 -22.32
CA CYS A 26 -0.88 0.76 -23.73
C CYS A 26 -1.74 -0.16 -24.61
N THR A 27 -2.70 -0.88 -24.02
CA THR A 27 -3.54 -1.86 -24.72
C THR A 27 -4.98 -1.38 -24.78
N ASP A 28 -5.53 -1.28 -25.99
CA ASP A 28 -6.89 -0.78 -26.21
C ASP A 28 -7.94 -1.61 -25.48
N SER A 29 -8.95 -0.93 -24.94
CA SER A 29 -10.10 -1.53 -24.25
C SER A 29 -9.78 -2.46 -23.08
N GLN A 30 -8.53 -2.50 -22.61
CA GLN A 30 -8.12 -3.34 -21.50
C GLN A 30 -8.13 -2.56 -20.18
N LEU A 31 -8.62 -3.24 -19.13
CA LEU A 31 -8.37 -2.85 -17.75
C LEU A 31 -7.02 -3.41 -17.31
N ARG A 32 -6.23 -2.58 -16.62
CA ARG A 32 -5.04 -3.01 -15.88
C ARG A 32 -5.06 -2.45 -14.48
N VAL A 33 -4.78 -3.30 -13.51
CA VAL A 33 -4.72 -2.95 -12.09
C VAL A 33 -3.34 -3.31 -11.55
N ARG A 34 -2.75 -2.41 -10.77
CA ARG A 34 -1.58 -2.70 -9.94
C ARG A 34 -1.80 -2.13 -8.56
N ALA A 35 -1.65 -2.96 -7.54
CA ALA A 35 -1.90 -2.58 -6.16
C ALA A 35 -0.94 -3.29 -5.21
N ASN A 36 -0.55 -2.61 -4.13
CA ASN A 36 0.29 -3.21 -3.10
C ASN A 36 0.09 -2.55 -1.74
N ILE A 37 0.28 -3.35 -0.69
CA ILE A 37 0.40 -2.89 0.70
C ILE A 37 1.84 -3.06 1.12
N GLN A 38 2.34 -2.13 1.93
CA GLN A 38 3.64 -2.26 2.56
C GLN A 38 3.56 -1.81 4.01
N VAL A 39 3.99 -2.66 4.94
CA VAL A 39 4.16 -2.26 6.33
C VAL A 39 5.65 -2.21 6.66
N ASN A 40 6.08 -1.11 7.27
CA ASN A 40 7.48 -0.84 7.59
C ASN A 40 7.66 -0.58 9.09
N THR A 41 8.78 -1.03 9.63
CA THR A 41 9.23 -0.73 11.00
C THR A 41 10.47 0.17 10.94
N ILE A 42 10.43 1.33 11.60
CA ILE A 42 11.45 2.38 11.46
C ILE A 42 12.01 2.73 12.84
N PRO A 43 13.00 1.97 13.36
CA PRO A 43 13.61 2.22 14.66
C PRO A 43 14.61 3.39 14.65
N GLY A 44 14.95 3.90 13.46
CA GLY A 44 15.95 4.95 13.28
C GLY A 44 15.45 6.36 13.59
N ARG A 45 16.38 7.32 13.55
CA ARG A 45 16.09 8.74 13.82
C ARG A 45 15.36 9.48 12.69
N ARG A 46 15.46 8.96 11.46
CA ARG A 46 14.90 9.55 10.24
C ARG A 46 13.77 8.67 9.72
N VAL A 47 12.57 9.22 9.74
CA VAL A 47 11.32 8.64 9.24
C VAL A 47 10.95 9.39 7.96
N GLU A 48 11.49 8.91 6.85
CA GLU A 48 11.41 9.48 5.50
C GLU A 48 10.89 8.44 4.48
N PRO A 49 9.81 7.68 4.76
CA PRO A 49 9.29 6.68 3.83
C PRO A 49 8.64 7.34 2.60
N LEU A 50 8.55 6.56 1.52
CA LEU A 50 7.93 6.98 0.26
C LEU A 50 6.84 6.00 -0.14
N ASN A 51 5.65 6.52 -0.43
CA ASN A 51 4.53 5.79 -1.00
C ASN A 51 4.08 6.48 -2.30
N GLU A 52 4.01 5.74 -3.40
CA GLU A 52 3.69 6.31 -4.71
C GLU A 52 2.80 5.37 -5.52
N ALA A 53 1.69 5.89 -6.01
CA ALA A 53 0.85 5.25 -7.00
C ALA A 53 0.88 6.07 -8.31
N TYR A 54 1.47 5.50 -9.36
CA TYR A 54 1.55 6.09 -10.69
C TYR A 54 0.79 5.22 -11.69
N ALA A 55 -0.23 5.80 -12.32
CA ALA A 55 -0.99 5.16 -13.38
C ALA A 55 -0.95 6.02 -14.64
N GLU A 56 -0.66 5.39 -15.79
CA GLU A 56 -0.69 6.06 -17.09
C GLU A 56 -1.36 5.21 -18.17
N GLY A 57 -2.29 5.82 -18.91
CA GLY A 57 -2.92 5.24 -20.09
C GLY A 57 -2.46 5.92 -21.40
N THR A 58 -2.03 5.12 -22.38
CA THR A 58 -1.56 5.58 -23.71
C THR A 58 -2.28 4.90 -24.88
N CYS A 59 -3.54 4.50 -24.67
CA CYS A 59 -4.35 3.67 -25.58
C CYS A 59 -5.72 4.31 -25.90
N THR A 60 -6.58 3.58 -26.61
CA THR A 60 -7.99 3.92 -26.81
C THR A 60 -8.85 3.14 -25.82
N SER A 61 -9.72 3.84 -25.10
CA SER A 61 -10.74 3.27 -24.20
C SER A 61 -10.23 2.29 -23.14
N CYS A 62 -8.95 2.35 -22.81
CA CYS A 62 -8.35 1.50 -21.78
C CYS A 62 -8.60 2.07 -20.38
N GLN A 63 -8.48 1.21 -19.38
CA GLN A 63 -8.73 1.54 -17.98
C GLN A 63 -7.51 1.18 -17.16
N THR A 64 -7.07 2.06 -16.26
CA THR A 64 -5.80 1.87 -15.53
C THR A 64 -5.99 2.26 -14.06
N LEU A 65 -5.72 1.34 -13.15
CA LEU A 65 -5.82 1.55 -11.70
C LEU A 65 -4.46 1.30 -11.03
N ALA A 66 -3.94 2.28 -10.28
CA ALA A 66 -2.78 2.11 -9.40
C ALA A 66 -3.14 2.39 -7.94
N ILE A 67 -2.81 1.48 -7.02
CA ILE A 67 -3.07 1.65 -5.59
C ILE A 67 -1.81 1.37 -4.76
N ALA A 68 -1.35 2.33 -3.98
CA ALA A 68 -0.21 2.18 -3.07
C ALA A 68 -0.65 2.44 -1.62
N LEU A 69 -0.64 1.41 -0.78
CA LEU A 69 -1.01 1.50 0.63
C LEU A 69 0.21 1.25 1.50
N GLN A 70 0.49 2.13 2.46
CA GLN A 70 1.66 1.98 3.31
C GLN A 70 1.39 2.34 4.78
N ILE A 71 1.86 1.50 5.70
CA ILE A 71 1.88 1.78 7.14
C ILE A 71 3.35 1.81 7.58
N ASN A 72 3.74 2.85 8.29
CA ASN A 72 5.09 3.02 8.83
C ASN A 72 5.00 3.15 10.35
N LEU A 73 5.47 2.15 11.08
CA LEU A 73 5.55 2.15 12.54
C LEU A 73 6.94 2.62 12.92
N TYR A 74 7.06 3.76 13.60
CA TYR A 74 8.36 4.34 13.94
C TYR A 74 8.53 4.55 15.44
N SER A 75 9.77 4.48 15.92
CA SER A 75 10.06 4.69 17.34
C SER A 75 9.79 6.14 17.74
N ALA A 76 8.81 6.33 18.63
CA ALA A 76 8.45 7.64 19.18
C ALA A 76 9.63 8.29 19.95
N GLU A 77 10.40 7.46 20.68
CA GLU A 77 11.55 7.92 21.47
C GLU A 77 12.74 8.35 20.59
N ARG A 78 13.00 7.62 19.49
CA ARG A 78 14.24 7.78 18.71
C ARG A 78 14.09 8.73 17.52
N ALA A 79 12.89 8.89 16.98
CA ALA A 79 12.67 9.71 15.80
C ALA A 79 12.91 11.20 16.10
N THR A 80 13.81 11.82 15.33
CA THR A 80 14.10 13.26 15.42
C THR A 80 13.74 14.01 14.13
N THR A 81 13.44 13.28 13.06
CA THR A 81 13.05 13.84 11.77
C THR A 81 11.99 12.94 11.16
N VAL A 82 10.81 13.51 10.91
CA VAL A 82 9.68 12.83 10.30
C VAL A 82 9.26 13.63 9.08
N ALA A 83 9.58 13.12 7.89
CA ALA A 83 9.32 13.75 6.60
C ALA A 83 8.88 12.70 5.56
N PRO A 84 7.70 12.08 5.76
CA PRO A 84 7.17 11.09 4.85
C PRO A 84 6.68 11.72 3.53
N GLN A 85 6.67 10.92 2.46
CA GLN A 85 6.25 11.32 1.12
C GLN A 85 5.16 10.38 0.61
N ASN A 86 4.04 10.94 0.15
CA ASN A 86 2.90 10.19 -0.38
C ASN A 86 2.38 10.84 -1.68
N TYR A 87 2.43 10.12 -2.79
CA TYR A 87 2.09 10.66 -4.12
C TYR A 87 1.11 9.76 -4.88
N ALA A 88 0.20 10.38 -5.63
CA ALA A 88 -0.71 9.70 -6.55
C ALA A 88 -0.79 10.47 -7.88
N PHE A 89 -0.45 9.80 -8.98
CA PHE A 89 -0.45 10.35 -10.34
C PHE A 89 -1.35 9.51 -11.24
N ALA A 90 -2.25 10.16 -11.98
CA ALA A 90 -3.14 9.53 -12.93
C ALA A 90 -3.10 10.32 -14.24
N ILE A 91 -2.58 9.71 -15.29
CA ILE A 91 -2.22 10.39 -16.54
C ILE A 91 -2.84 9.68 -17.74
N ASN A 92 -3.43 10.44 -18.65
CA ASN A 92 -3.83 9.98 -19.97
C ASN A 92 -2.98 10.70 -21.02
N THR A 93 -2.04 9.98 -21.65
CA THR A 93 -1.10 10.56 -22.63
C THR A 93 -1.48 10.11 -24.03
N SER A 94 -1.88 11.05 -24.90
CA SER A 94 -2.31 10.75 -26.27
C SER A 94 -3.40 9.67 -26.37
N CYS A 95 -4.24 9.57 -25.33
CA CYS A 95 -5.30 8.57 -25.24
C CYS A 95 -6.65 9.17 -25.66
N THR A 96 -7.53 8.33 -26.22
CA THR A 96 -8.94 8.68 -26.44
C THR A 96 -9.86 7.81 -25.60
N GLY A 97 -10.67 8.43 -24.73
CA GLY A 97 -11.71 7.74 -23.97
C GLY A 97 -11.22 6.84 -22.83
N CYS A 98 -9.98 6.98 -22.34
CA CYS A 98 -9.49 6.19 -21.22
C CYS A 98 -9.96 6.72 -19.86
N LEU A 99 -10.01 5.80 -18.90
CA LEU A 99 -10.10 6.12 -17.48
C LEU A 99 -8.80 5.71 -16.79
N THR A 100 -8.16 6.64 -16.09
CA THR A 100 -6.98 6.36 -15.27
C THR A 100 -7.23 6.86 -13.86
N VAL A 101 -7.02 6.00 -12.87
CA VAL A 101 -7.22 6.29 -11.46
C VAL A 101 -5.97 5.87 -10.69
N SER A 102 -5.55 6.71 -9.75
CA SER A 102 -4.57 6.33 -8.76
C SER A 102 -4.99 6.72 -7.36
N ARG A 103 -4.56 5.92 -6.38
CA ARG A 103 -4.81 6.12 -4.95
C ARG A 103 -3.54 5.78 -4.17
N ALA A 104 -3.13 6.67 -3.29
CA ALA A 104 -2.02 6.43 -2.39
C ALA A 104 -2.41 6.83 -0.97
N ILE A 105 -2.39 5.87 -0.03
CA ILE A 105 -2.71 6.11 1.39
C ILE A 105 -1.49 5.69 2.21
N GLN A 106 -1.06 6.57 3.10
CA GLN A 106 0.10 6.34 3.96
C GLN A 106 -0.21 6.74 5.40
N TYR A 107 0.02 5.83 6.33
CA TYR A 107 0.00 6.08 7.77
C TYR A 107 1.42 6.04 8.33
N ASN A 108 1.76 7.00 9.18
CA ASN A 108 3.06 7.07 9.85
C ASN A 108 2.80 7.18 11.35
N GLN A 109 2.84 6.05 12.05
CA GLN A 109 2.41 5.94 13.44
C GLN A 109 3.62 5.83 14.40
N PRO A 110 3.71 6.71 15.42
CA PRO A 110 4.67 6.55 16.49
C PRO A 110 4.25 5.39 17.39
N VAL A 111 5.20 4.52 17.72
CA VAL A 111 5.03 3.40 18.65
C VAL A 111 6.19 3.34 19.64
N ASP A 112 5.95 2.72 20.79
CA ASP A 112 6.98 2.55 21.83
C ASP A 112 8.09 1.62 21.33
N ASP A 113 7.73 0.45 20.79
CA ASP A 113 8.66 -0.47 20.15
C ASP A 113 8.19 -0.85 18.73
N PRO A 114 8.86 -0.34 17.67
CA PRO A 114 8.51 -0.67 16.30
C PRO A 114 8.85 -2.12 15.91
N HIS A 115 9.55 -2.91 16.74
CA HIS A 115 9.78 -4.33 16.46
C HIS A 115 8.63 -5.22 16.93
N ASN A 116 7.72 -4.68 17.75
CA ASN A 116 6.59 -5.41 18.29
C ASN A 116 5.31 -5.01 17.55
N VAL A 117 5.14 -5.51 16.33
CA VAL A 117 3.90 -5.33 15.57
C VAL A 117 2.90 -6.41 16.00
N PRO A 118 1.69 -6.04 16.44
CA PRO A 118 0.67 -7.02 16.84
C PRO A 118 0.28 -8.00 15.71
N ASP A 119 0.03 -9.26 16.05
CA ASP A 119 -0.35 -10.32 15.09
C ASP A 119 -1.65 -10.00 14.33
N ASP A 120 -2.61 -9.30 14.96
CA ASP A 120 -3.87 -8.93 14.32
C ASP A 120 -3.69 -7.91 13.18
N VAL A 121 -2.64 -7.07 13.26
CA VAL A 121 -2.23 -6.17 12.18
C VAL A 121 -1.71 -6.97 11.00
N ALA A 122 -0.82 -7.95 11.25
CA ALA A 122 -0.27 -8.83 10.21
C ALA A 122 -1.39 -9.64 9.53
N ASP A 123 -2.24 -10.31 10.31
CA ASP A 123 -3.37 -11.07 9.77
C ASP A 123 -4.31 -10.21 8.92
N THR A 124 -4.58 -8.97 9.35
CA THR A 124 -5.40 -8.03 8.58
C THR A 124 -4.71 -7.64 7.27
N VAL A 125 -3.42 -7.31 7.30
CA VAL A 125 -2.64 -6.94 6.11
C VAL A 125 -2.61 -8.08 5.09
N ASN A 126 -2.30 -9.30 5.54
CA ASN A 126 -2.32 -10.50 4.71
C ASN A 126 -3.66 -10.72 3.99
N GLN A 127 -4.78 -10.49 4.68
CA GLN A 127 -6.12 -10.59 4.06
C GLN A 127 -6.36 -9.53 2.99
N LEU A 128 -5.93 -8.28 3.26
CA LEU A 128 -6.06 -7.19 2.31
C LEU A 128 -5.19 -7.42 1.08
N GLU A 129 -3.96 -7.90 1.26
CA GLU A 129 -3.06 -8.27 0.17
C GLU A 129 -3.62 -9.39 -0.69
N ALA A 130 -4.21 -10.42 -0.08
CA ALA A 130 -4.88 -11.50 -0.81
C ALA A 130 -6.01 -10.97 -1.70
N GLU A 131 -6.79 -10.01 -1.22
CA GLU A 131 -7.86 -9.39 -1.99
C GLU A 131 -7.33 -8.51 -3.13
N LEU A 132 -6.30 -7.69 -2.88
CA LEU A 132 -5.62 -6.93 -3.93
C LEU A 132 -5.04 -7.85 -5.01
N ASN A 133 -4.40 -8.95 -4.61
CA ASN A 133 -3.83 -9.93 -5.54
C ASN A 133 -4.92 -10.60 -6.37
N SER A 134 -6.06 -10.95 -5.76
CA SER A 134 -7.19 -11.51 -6.48
C SER A 134 -7.77 -10.55 -7.52
N VAL A 135 -7.88 -9.25 -7.23
CA VAL A 135 -8.33 -8.24 -8.21
C VAL A 135 -7.32 -8.10 -9.36
N GLN A 136 -6.03 -8.06 -9.05
CA GLN A 136 -4.97 -7.86 -10.05
C GLN A 136 -4.80 -9.05 -11.01
N GLN A 137 -5.08 -10.26 -10.53
CA GLN A 137 -4.90 -11.49 -11.29
C GLN A 137 -6.13 -11.90 -12.10
N ASP A 138 -7.27 -11.24 -11.90
CA ASP A 138 -8.50 -11.51 -12.64
C ASP A 138 -8.48 -10.77 -13.99
N PRO A 139 -8.29 -11.49 -15.12
CA PRO A 139 -8.22 -10.85 -16.44
C PRO A 139 -9.60 -10.41 -16.96
N ASP A 140 -10.68 -10.93 -16.38
CA ASP A 140 -12.06 -10.74 -16.85
C ASP A 140 -12.85 -9.76 -15.98
N ILE A 141 -12.25 -9.26 -14.89
CA ILE A 141 -12.91 -8.32 -13.99
C ILE A 141 -13.28 -7.02 -14.72
N ALA A 142 -14.54 -6.62 -14.59
CA ALA A 142 -15.01 -5.34 -15.09
C ALA A 142 -14.59 -4.23 -14.12
N LEU A 143 -14.33 -3.03 -14.66
CA LEU A 143 -13.92 -1.88 -13.87
C LEU A 143 -14.82 -1.58 -12.66
N PRO A 144 -16.16 -1.56 -12.75
CA PRO A 144 -17.01 -1.29 -11.58
C PRO A 144 -16.81 -2.30 -10.45
N ASP A 145 -16.60 -3.57 -10.79
CA ASP A 145 -16.37 -4.63 -9.82
C ASP A 145 -14.96 -4.53 -9.21
N ALA A 146 -13.96 -4.18 -10.03
CA ALA A 146 -12.62 -3.87 -9.56
C ALA A 146 -12.63 -2.69 -8.59
N GLU A 147 -13.29 -1.57 -8.94
CA GLU A 147 -13.41 -0.40 -8.07
C GLU A 147 -14.13 -0.73 -6.76
N ALA A 148 -15.23 -1.49 -6.81
CA ALA A 148 -15.97 -1.86 -5.62
C ALA A 148 -15.10 -2.68 -4.63
N ARG A 149 -14.40 -3.70 -5.13
CA ARG A 149 -13.52 -4.55 -4.31
C ARG A 149 -12.32 -3.77 -3.77
N LEU A 150 -11.68 -2.96 -4.61
CA LEU A 150 -10.58 -2.10 -4.16
C LEU A 150 -11.04 -1.09 -3.12
N ASN A 151 -12.26 -0.53 -3.24
CA ASN A 151 -12.82 0.38 -2.24
C ASN A 151 -13.05 -0.31 -0.89
N ASP A 152 -13.45 -1.58 -0.86
CA ASP A 152 -13.55 -2.36 0.40
C ASP A 152 -12.17 -2.49 1.07
N VAL A 153 -11.15 -2.88 0.30
CA VAL A 153 -9.76 -2.93 0.78
C VAL A 153 -9.32 -1.57 1.34
N LEU A 154 -9.60 -0.48 0.62
CA LEU A 154 -9.24 0.87 1.06
C LEU A 154 -9.94 1.24 2.38
N GLN A 155 -11.21 0.90 2.55
CA GLN A 155 -11.95 1.18 3.79
C GLN A 155 -11.38 0.41 4.98
N ARG A 156 -11.09 -0.88 4.80
CA ARG A 156 -10.48 -1.73 5.84
C ARG A 156 -9.05 -1.28 6.18
N PHE A 157 -8.27 -0.89 5.18
CA PHE A 157 -6.93 -0.32 5.39
C PHE A 157 -6.97 1.01 6.16
N VAL A 158 -7.91 1.89 5.83
CA VAL A 158 -8.11 3.16 6.57
C VAL A 158 -8.53 2.90 8.02
N ALA A 159 -9.40 1.92 8.24
CA ALA A 159 -9.78 1.51 9.60
C ALA A 159 -8.58 1.01 10.39
N LEU A 160 -7.77 0.11 9.82
CA LEU A 160 -6.54 -0.40 10.44
C LEU A 160 -5.54 0.72 10.76
N GLY A 161 -5.29 1.63 9.81
CA GLY A 161 -4.39 2.76 10.04
C GLY A 161 -4.88 3.73 11.13
N GLY A 162 -6.20 3.88 11.25
CA GLY A 162 -6.86 4.68 12.28
C GLY A 162 -6.75 4.08 13.68
N THR A 163 -6.96 2.77 13.84
CA THR A 163 -6.83 2.09 15.14
C THR A 163 -5.40 2.11 15.66
N LEU A 164 -4.40 2.00 14.78
CA LEU A 164 -2.99 2.11 15.16
C LEU A 164 -2.59 3.49 15.70
N GLY A 165 -3.33 4.54 15.35
CA GLY A 165 -3.12 5.89 15.88
C GLY A 165 -3.84 6.15 17.21
N ASP A 166 -4.73 5.26 17.64
CA ASP A 166 -5.48 5.37 18.88
C ASP A 166 -4.67 4.79 20.04
N GLN A 167 -3.94 5.64 20.75
CA GLN A 167 -3.16 5.25 21.92
C GLN A 167 -4.05 5.25 23.17
N ARG A 168 -4.37 4.04 23.68
CA ARG A 168 -5.06 3.86 24.95
C ARG A 168 -4.06 3.42 26.03
N ASP A 169 -3.61 4.38 26.84
CA ASP A 169 -2.85 4.12 28.07
C ASP A 169 -3.82 3.74 29.19
N GLU A 170 -3.79 2.47 29.62
CA GLU A 170 -4.49 2.01 30.82
C GLU A 170 -3.48 1.61 31.89
N LYS A 171 -3.66 2.17 33.08
CA LYS A 171 -2.94 1.77 34.28
C LYS A 171 -3.94 1.18 35.25
N ASP A 172 -3.70 -0.05 35.64
CA ASP A 172 -4.34 -0.68 36.79
C ASP A 172 -3.28 -0.80 37.90
N ASP A 173 -3.67 -0.45 39.14
CA ASP A 173 -2.80 -0.39 40.32
C ASP A 173 -2.37 -1.79 40.84
#